data_AF-J6L8W7-F1
#
_entry.id   AF-J6L8W7-F1
#
_cell.length_a   1.000
_cell.length_b   1.000
_cell.length_c   1.000
_cell.angle_alpha   90.00
_cell.angle_beta   90.00
_cell.angle_gamma   90.00
#
_symmetry.space_group_name_H-M   'P 1'
#
loop_
_entity.id
_entity.type
_entity.pdbx_description
1 polymer ?
#
loop_
_entity_poly.entity_id
_entity_poly.type
_entity_poly.pdbx_seq_one_letter_code
_entity_poly.pdbx_strand_id
1 'polypeptide(L)'
;MSCGPQRRRATPVSRSSAFIERVPPRDVSADSSACARSGVAEAENYSDRLMTKNCQDKEVATLIERVAWTPAPGNLPRRARTLMIQGTASDVGKSMVVAGLCRAFARRGLVVRPFKAQNMSNNAAVAADSDLPPGPDGEIVFGEIGRAQALQARACNAAPSIHMNPVLLKPQTDIGSQVVLRGRVLGNCPARIYHRMRHHMMPAILDSLDRLRAEADLVLVEGAGSGAEVYLRSSDITNMHLAAAADLPVVILSDIDRGGTMAAIVGSHALLDPADRARVVGYVVNKFRGDFSLFEPGVKTITECTGWPFLGVLRWFAHADRLPAEDSLALERPATGEGRGLKVAVPRLSRIANFDDLDPLAAEPGVALRFVQPGHAIPSDTDVIILPGSKATRTDLATLRREGWDIDILAHVRHGGRVVGLCAGYQMLGKVVRDPQGLEGEPGETAGLGLLDIETEIGGEKRLVEIDTIDRRSGCRVTGYEMHMGRTTGPGLSRPWLMLDDGAGNPRPEGAVSADGRVAGAYVHGLFGSDAFRDHWLHAVGAQTSALDFKARTEAAIDALADHCEQNLDLDALLALARR
;
A
#
# COMPACT_ATOMS: atom_id res chain seq x y z
N MET A 1 -12.90 73.20 -30.56
CA MET A 1 -11.97 72.93 -29.45
C MET A 1 -10.91 71.99 -29.99
N SER A 2 -9.68 72.49 -30.13
CA SER A 2 -8.57 71.86 -30.84
C SER A 2 -7.55 71.35 -29.84
N CYS A 3 -7.01 70.15 -30.03
CA CYS A 3 -5.56 69.93 -29.93
C CYS A 3 -5.16 68.60 -30.56
N GLY A 4 -4.40 68.69 -31.65
CA GLY A 4 -3.69 67.58 -32.28
C GLY A 4 -2.27 67.37 -31.70
N PRO A 5 -1.50 66.42 -32.26
CA PRO A 5 -0.30 65.82 -31.66
C PRO A 5 1.00 66.53 -32.08
N GLN A 6 2.07 66.40 -31.28
CA GLN A 6 3.42 66.81 -31.69
C GLN A 6 4.52 65.81 -31.37
N ARG A 7 5.31 65.55 -32.43
CA ARG A 7 6.62 64.89 -32.51
C ARG A 7 7.70 65.70 -31.78
N ARG A 8 8.79 65.06 -31.34
CA ARG A 8 10.18 65.58 -31.48
C ARG A 8 11.22 64.45 -31.64
N ARG A 9 12.27 64.77 -32.42
CA ARG A 9 13.43 63.97 -32.86
C ARG A 9 14.69 64.26 -32.00
N ALA A 10 15.59 63.26 -31.97
CA ALA A 10 17.08 63.29 -32.05
C ALA A 10 18.01 63.81 -30.89
N THR A 11 18.68 62.85 -30.20
CA THR A 11 20.15 62.54 -29.95
C THR A 11 21.24 63.66 -29.79
N PRO A 12 22.49 63.42 -29.23
CA PRO A 12 23.19 62.19 -28.71
C PRO A 12 24.18 62.34 -27.46
N VAL A 13 24.91 61.23 -27.14
CA VAL A 13 26.23 61.03 -26.41
C VAL A 13 26.18 61.09 -24.85
N SER A 14 26.73 60.18 -24.01
CA SER A 14 28.08 59.57 -23.92
C SER A 14 28.15 58.25 -23.10
N ARG A 15 29.31 57.57 -23.18
CA ARG A 15 29.67 56.26 -22.58
C ARG A 15 30.19 56.38 -21.12
N SER A 16 29.97 55.36 -20.29
CA SER A 16 30.95 54.93 -19.27
C SER A 16 30.73 53.47 -18.81
N SER A 17 31.84 52.77 -18.64
CA SER A 17 32.03 51.36 -18.28
C SER A 17 32.30 51.18 -16.78
N ALA A 18 31.80 50.09 -16.17
CA ALA A 18 32.10 49.72 -14.78
C ALA A 18 32.98 48.45 -14.70
N PHE A 19 33.96 48.51 -13.79
CA PHE A 19 35.07 47.59 -13.55
C PHE A 19 34.70 46.37 -12.70
N ILE A 20 35.44 45.27 -12.89
CA ILE A 20 35.48 44.04 -12.08
C ILE A 20 36.74 44.09 -11.20
N GLU A 21 36.61 43.89 -9.88
CA GLU A 21 37.73 43.73 -8.94
C GLU A 21 38.06 42.25 -8.68
N ARG A 22 39.36 41.92 -8.64
CA ARG A 22 39.94 40.58 -8.36
C ARG A 22 40.50 40.54 -6.94
N VAL A 23 40.35 39.39 -6.26
CA VAL A 23 40.93 39.04 -4.96
C VAL A 23 42.29 38.33 -5.15
N PRO A 24 43.34 38.54 -4.31
CA PRO A 24 44.66 37.93 -4.47
C PRO A 24 44.82 36.59 -3.70
N PRO A 25 45.82 35.75 -4.05
CA PRO A 25 46.03 34.43 -3.43
C PRO A 25 46.91 34.49 -2.17
N ARG A 26 46.79 33.48 -1.30
CA ARG A 26 47.70 33.24 -0.15
C ARG A 26 48.50 31.95 -0.33
N ASP A 27 49.77 32.04 0.05
CA ASP A 27 50.80 31.02 0.00
C ASP A 27 50.58 29.81 0.93
N VAL A 28 51.10 28.68 0.48
CA VAL A 28 51.17 27.39 1.17
C VAL A 28 52.63 27.14 1.60
N SER A 29 52.88 26.99 2.90
CA SER A 29 54.10 26.36 3.42
C SER A 29 53.74 25.31 4.47
N ALA A 30 54.49 24.21 4.44
CA ALA A 30 54.16 22.91 5.02
C ALA A 30 54.53 22.76 6.50
N ASP A 31 53.75 21.95 7.23
CA ASP A 31 54.17 21.30 8.47
C ASP A 31 53.90 19.79 8.37
N SER A 32 54.97 19.02 8.15
CA SER A 32 54.94 17.58 7.79
C SER A 32 55.01 16.64 9.01
N SER A 33 54.61 17.09 10.20
CA SER A 33 54.70 16.31 11.44
C SER A 33 53.34 15.89 12.04
N ALA A 34 52.23 16.40 11.50
CA ALA A 34 50.86 16.08 11.93
C ALA A 34 50.21 14.90 11.16
N CYS A 35 50.67 14.61 9.95
CA CYS A 35 50.02 13.64 9.04
C CYS A 35 50.19 12.16 9.46
N ALA A 36 51.22 11.83 10.26
CA ALA A 36 51.46 10.44 10.67
C ALA A 36 50.62 9.99 11.88
N ARG A 37 50.09 10.93 12.68
CA ARG A 37 49.23 10.62 13.85
C ARG A 37 47.74 10.66 13.53
N SER A 38 47.32 11.36 12.47
CA SER A 38 45.93 11.37 11.99
C SER A 38 45.56 10.12 11.21
N GLY A 39 46.50 9.54 10.44
CA GLY A 39 46.22 8.34 9.63
C GLY A 39 45.98 7.05 10.43
N VAL A 40 46.53 6.93 11.64
CA VAL A 40 46.32 5.78 12.52
C VAL A 40 44.96 5.87 13.23
N ALA A 41 44.58 7.07 13.69
CA ALA A 41 43.27 7.32 14.31
C ALA A 41 42.10 7.25 13.31
N GLU A 42 42.31 7.58 12.03
CA GLU A 42 41.32 7.37 10.96
C GLU A 42 41.19 5.90 10.56
N ALA A 43 42.29 5.14 10.55
CA ALA A 43 42.26 3.70 10.28
C ALA A 43 41.62 2.89 11.43
N GLU A 44 41.85 3.28 12.69
CA GLU A 44 41.19 2.70 13.87
C GLU A 44 39.69 3.05 13.91
N ASN A 45 39.30 4.28 13.58
CA ASN A 45 37.87 4.63 13.45
C ASN A 45 37.20 3.92 12.26
N TYR A 46 37.93 3.62 11.20
CA TYR A 46 37.41 2.86 10.04
C TYR A 46 37.27 1.38 10.37
N SER A 47 38.24 0.77 11.06
CA SER A 47 38.16 -0.61 11.51
C SER A 47 37.08 -0.80 12.57
N ASP A 48 36.92 0.12 13.53
CA ASP A 48 35.86 0.08 14.53
C ASP A 48 34.48 0.22 13.88
N ARG A 49 34.31 1.14 12.91
CA ARG A 49 33.07 1.26 12.12
C ARG A 49 32.78 0.02 11.28
N LEU A 50 33.80 -0.61 10.71
CA LEU A 50 33.66 -1.88 9.98
C LEU A 50 33.30 -3.04 10.91
N MET A 51 33.87 -3.08 12.12
CA MET A 51 33.56 -4.09 13.15
C MET A 51 32.15 -3.89 13.71
N THR A 52 31.71 -2.65 13.97
CA THR A 52 30.31 -2.38 14.37
C THR A 52 29.34 -2.70 13.24
N LYS A 53 29.70 -2.40 11.99
CA LYS A 53 28.90 -2.77 10.81
C LYS A 53 28.78 -4.29 10.65
N ASN A 54 29.90 -5.03 10.74
CA ASN A 54 29.90 -6.48 10.66
C ASN A 54 29.16 -7.17 11.82
N CYS A 55 29.19 -6.59 13.02
CA CYS A 55 28.42 -7.08 14.17
C CYS A 55 26.91 -6.89 13.97
N GLN A 56 26.49 -5.69 13.50
CA GLN A 56 25.10 -5.38 13.19
C GLN A 56 24.56 -6.17 11.99
N ASP A 57 25.38 -6.42 10.97
CA ASP A 57 25.00 -7.23 9.80
C ASP A 57 24.78 -8.71 10.18
N LYS A 58 25.55 -9.23 11.16
CA LYS A 58 25.31 -10.58 11.73
C LYS A 58 24.02 -10.64 12.55
N GLU A 59 23.73 -9.63 13.37
CA GLU A 59 22.46 -9.56 14.13
C GLU A 59 21.25 -9.48 13.20
N VAL A 60 21.36 -8.71 12.11
CA VAL A 60 20.34 -8.59 11.06
C VAL A 60 20.15 -9.90 10.30
N ALA A 61 21.24 -10.56 9.90
CA ALA A 61 21.17 -11.87 9.26
C ALA A 61 20.50 -12.90 10.18
N THR A 62 20.85 -12.91 11.47
CA THR A 62 20.24 -13.76 12.49
C THR A 62 18.74 -13.46 12.65
N LEU A 63 18.32 -12.19 12.56
CA LEU A 63 16.91 -11.82 12.61
C LEU A 63 16.14 -12.36 11.39
N ILE A 64 16.71 -12.26 10.20
CA ILE A 64 16.10 -12.77 8.96
C ILE A 64 16.06 -14.31 8.97
N GLU A 65 17.09 -14.97 9.48
CA GLU A 65 17.13 -16.43 9.66
C GLU A 65 16.03 -16.94 10.60
N ARG A 66 15.50 -16.10 11.51
CA ARG A 66 14.34 -16.47 12.34
C ARG A 66 13.06 -16.64 11.53
N VAL A 67 12.95 -16.01 10.35
CA VAL A 67 11.87 -16.32 9.41
C VAL A 67 12.31 -17.54 8.61
N ALA A 68 12.19 -18.71 9.22
CA ALA A 68 12.42 -19.98 8.57
C ALA A 68 11.50 -20.07 7.34
N TRP A 69 12.06 -20.04 6.14
CA TRP A 69 11.34 -20.34 4.92
C TRP A 69 11.95 -21.58 4.29
N THR A 70 11.08 -22.41 3.74
CA THR A 70 11.49 -23.66 3.11
C THR A 70 11.97 -23.33 1.70
N PRO A 71 13.22 -23.63 1.33
CA PRO A 71 13.68 -23.42 -0.04
C PRO A 71 12.85 -24.22 -1.03
N ALA A 72 12.58 -23.66 -2.20
CA ALA A 72 11.95 -24.39 -3.28
C ALA A 72 12.78 -25.63 -3.66
N PRO A 73 12.14 -26.73 -4.08
CA PRO A 73 12.85 -27.89 -4.60
C PRO A 73 13.78 -27.48 -5.76
N GLY A 74 15.01 -28.01 -5.79
CA GLY A 74 16.01 -27.62 -6.80
C GLY A 74 15.65 -27.87 -8.27
N ASN A 75 14.60 -28.66 -8.54
CA ASN A 75 14.08 -28.94 -9.88
C ASN A 75 12.64 -28.41 -10.01
N LEU A 76 12.49 -27.10 -10.20
CA LEU A 76 11.19 -26.54 -10.57
C LEU A 76 10.95 -26.75 -12.09
N PRO A 77 9.85 -27.42 -12.48
CA PRO A 77 9.69 -27.98 -13.82
C PRO A 77 9.37 -26.95 -14.91
N ARG A 78 8.97 -25.73 -14.54
CA ARG A 78 8.43 -24.74 -15.47
C ARG A 78 9.06 -23.37 -15.22
N ARG A 79 9.38 -22.65 -16.31
CA ARG A 79 9.78 -21.24 -16.27
C ARG A 79 8.79 -20.42 -17.07
N ALA A 80 7.80 -19.85 -16.38
CA ALA A 80 6.85 -18.89 -16.93
C ALA A 80 7.58 -17.79 -17.70
N ARG A 81 6.95 -17.23 -18.74
CA ARG A 81 7.41 -15.95 -19.25
C ARG A 81 7.26 -14.89 -18.15
N THR A 82 8.17 -13.94 -18.08
CA THR A 82 8.18 -12.86 -17.10
C THR A 82 8.32 -11.52 -17.78
N LEU A 83 7.52 -10.55 -17.35
CA LEU A 83 7.62 -9.15 -17.77
C LEU A 83 7.50 -8.25 -16.56
N MET A 84 8.45 -7.34 -16.40
CA MET A 84 8.46 -6.38 -15.30
C MET A 84 7.93 -5.02 -15.75
N ILE A 85 7.02 -4.43 -14.97
CA ILE A 85 6.53 -3.06 -15.14
C ILE A 85 7.13 -2.20 -14.02
N GLN A 86 8.04 -1.30 -14.36
CA GLN A 86 8.59 -0.30 -13.44
C GLN A 86 7.97 1.07 -13.70
N GLY A 87 8.00 1.95 -12.71
CA GLY A 87 7.43 3.30 -12.82
C GLY A 87 8.50 4.36 -12.90
N THR A 88 8.17 5.53 -13.44
CA THR A 88 9.01 6.73 -13.30
C THR A 88 8.82 7.44 -11.96
N ALA A 89 7.77 7.08 -11.20
CA ALA A 89 7.47 7.59 -9.87
C ALA A 89 6.54 6.63 -9.10
N SER A 90 6.29 6.93 -7.82
CA SER A 90 5.16 6.37 -7.07
C SER A 90 3.83 6.86 -7.65
N ASP A 91 2.77 6.06 -7.49
CA ASP A 91 1.41 6.38 -7.96
C ASP A 91 1.26 6.66 -9.48
N VAL A 92 2.19 6.20 -10.32
CA VAL A 92 2.00 6.24 -11.79
C VAL A 92 0.95 5.24 -12.31
N GLY A 93 0.32 4.48 -11.41
CA GLY A 93 -0.73 3.49 -11.71
C GLY A 93 -0.23 2.06 -11.96
N LYS A 94 1.01 1.72 -11.55
CA LYS A 94 1.59 0.36 -11.74
C LYS A 94 0.65 -0.76 -11.29
N SER A 95 0.17 -0.70 -10.05
CA SER A 95 -0.68 -1.72 -9.44
C SER A 95 -1.92 -2.01 -10.27
N MET A 96 -2.56 -0.95 -10.79
CA MET A 96 -3.75 -1.02 -11.65
C MET A 96 -3.41 -1.58 -13.03
N VAL A 97 -2.34 -1.11 -13.67
CA VAL A 97 -1.93 -1.61 -14.98
C VAL A 97 -1.58 -3.09 -14.91
N VAL A 98 -0.85 -3.52 -13.87
CA VAL A 98 -0.55 -4.94 -13.65
C VAL A 98 -1.82 -5.74 -13.41
N ALA A 99 -2.77 -5.26 -12.61
CA ALA A 99 -4.07 -5.94 -12.42
C ALA A 99 -4.87 -6.08 -13.74
N GLY A 100 -4.92 -5.04 -14.56
CA GLY A 100 -5.57 -5.07 -15.87
C GLY A 100 -4.95 -6.09 -16.82
N LEU A 101 -3.62 -6.08 -16.93
CA LEU A 101 -2.87 -7.05 -17.73
C LEU A 101 -3.06 -8.47 -17.20
N CYS A 102 -3.04 -8.67 -15.88
CA CYS A 102 -3.31 -9.94 -15.23
C CYS A 102 -4.65 -10.53 -15.68
N ARG A 103 -5.74 -9.75 -15.60
CA ARG A 103 -7.07 -10.21 -16.01
C ARG A 103 -7.18 -10.40 -17.53
N ALA A 104 -6.59 -9.52 -18.34
CA ALA A 104 -6.62 -9.66 -19.79
C ALA A 104 -5.94 -10.97 -20.26
N PHE A 105 -4.75 -11.27 -19.76
CA PHE A 105 -4.05 -12.50 -20.10
C PHE A 105 -4.72 -13.75 -19.51
N ALA A 106 -5.31 -13.67 -18.31
CA ALA A 106 -6.09 -14.77 -17.73
C ALA A 106 -7.33 -15.10 -18.59
N ARG A 107 -8.04 -14.08 -19.10
CA ARG A 107 -9.19 -14.25 -20.02
C ARG A 107 -8.77 -14.86 -21.37
N ARG A 108 -7.51 -14.72 -21.76
CA ARG A 108 -6.91 -15.39 -22.93
C ARG A 108 -6.47 -16.84 -22.66
N GLY A 109 -6.77 -17.38 -21.48
CA GLY A 109 -6.52 -18.77 -21.12
C GLY A 109 -5.13 -19.05 -20.55
N LEU A 110 -4.33 -18.03 -20.26
CA LEU A 110 -3.04 -18.20 -19.59
C LEU A 110 -3.24 -18.32 -18.07
N VAL A 111 -2.48 -19.21 -17.43
CA VAL A 111 -2.28 -19.19 -15.99
C VAL A 111 -1.33 -18.04 -15.66
N VAL A 112 -1.86 -16.94 -15.14
CA VAL A 112 -1.09 -15.73 -14.80
C VAL A 112 -0.84 -15.67 -13.29
N ARG A 113 0.32 -15.15 -12.88
CA ARG A 113 0.59 -14.79 -11.48
C ARG A 113 1.16 -13.37 -11.37
N PRO A 114 0.75 -12.58 -10.36
CA PRO A 114 1.37 -11.31 -10.09
C PRO A 114 2.55 -11.47 -9.13
N PHE A 115 3.52 -10.58 -9.21
CA PHE A 115 4.62 -10.55 -8.26
C PHE A 115 5.05 -9.12 -7.97
N LYS A 116 5.09 -8.72 -6.69
CA LYS A 116 5.68 -7.47 -6.24
C LYS A 116 6.60 -7.76 -5.06
N ALA A 117 7.91 -7.71 -5.31
CA ALA A 117 8.93 -8.11 -4.33
C ALA A 117 8.75 -7.40 -2.97
N GLN A 118 8.45 -6.10 -3.00
CA GLN A 118 8.16 -5.31 -1.81
C GLN A 118 6.96 -4.39 -2.03
N ASN A 119 6.02 -4.39 -1.09
CA ASN A 119 4.99 -3.36 -0.97
C ASN A 119 5.18 -2.58 0.35
N MET A 120 4.72 -1.34 0.40
CA MET A 120 4.63 -0.50 1.59
C MET A 120 3.20 0.03 1.72
N SER A 121 2.37 -0.67 2.51
CA SER A 121 0.97 -0.30 2.74
C SER A 121 0.47 -0.82 4.08
N ASN A 122 -0.43 -0.05 4.71
CA ASN A 122 -1.18 -0.49 5.89
C ASN A 122 -2.42 -1.32 5.51
N ASN A 123 -2.87 -1.27 4.26
CA ASN A 123 -3.94 -2.12 3.74
C ASN A 123 -3.35 -3.48 3.34
N ALA A 124 -3.73 -4.52 4.07
CA ALA A 124 -3.27 -5.88 3.80
C ALA A 124 -4.43 -6.85 3.71
N ALA A 125 -4.20 -7.98 3.05
CA ALA A 125 -5.10 -9.12 2.98
C ALA A 125 -4.42 -10.35 3.57
N VAL A 126 -5.23 -11.30 4.05
CA VAL A 126 -4.73 -12.63 4.41
C VAL A 126 -4.43 -13.43 3.15
N ALA A 127 -3.40 -14.27 3.22
CA ALA A 127 -2.99 -15.14 2.13
C ALA A 127 -2.48 -16.46 2.71
N ALA A 128 -2.68 -17.58 2.02
CA ALA A 128 -2.18 -18.86 2.51
C ALA A 128 -0.66 -18.83 2.65
N ASP A 129 -0.16 -19.23 3.82
CA ASP A 129 1.26 -19.46 4.07
C ASP A 129 1.63 -20.87 3.60
N SER A 130 2.00 -20.97 2.33
CA SER A 130 2.41 -22.23 1.71
C SER A 130 3.80 -22.72 2.13
N ASP A 131 4.51 -22.02 3.02
CA ASP A 131 5.77 -22.53 3.58
C ASP A 131 5.55 -23.48 4.76
N LEU A 132 4.42 -23.33 5.44
CA LEU A 132 4.08 -24.12 6.60
C LEU A 132 3.17 -25.29 6.17
N PRO A 133 3.37 -26.49 6.73
CA PRO A 133 2.43 -27.57 6.52
C PRO A 133 1.05 -27.17 7.06
N PRO A 134 -0.05 -27.70 6.50
CA PRO A 134 -1.35 -27.58 7.12
C PRO A 134 -1.32 -28.02 8.59
N GLY A 135 -2.15 -27.40 9.42
CA GLY A 135 -2.29 -27.76 10.82
C GLY A 135 -2.74 -29.22 11.03
N PRO A 136 -2.79 -29.70 12.28
CA PRO A 136 -3.16 -31.08 12.62
C PRO A 136 -4.48 -31.56 11.98
N ASP A 137 -5.43 -30.64 11.76
CA ASP A 137 -6.75 -30.90 11.19
C ASP A 137 -6.88 -30.45 9.72
N GLY A 138 -5.76 -30.20 9.04
CA GLY A 138 -5.73 -29.67 7.67
C GLY A 138 -5.98 -28.17 7.58
N GLU A 139 -5.99 -27.46 8.70
CA GLU A 139 -6.18 -26.00 8.75
C GLU A 139 -5.07 -25.28 7.97
N ILE A 140 -5.46 -24.31 7.15
CA ILE A 140 -4.52 -23.47 6.42
C ILE A 140 -3.97 -22.42 7.37
N VAL A 141 -2.65 -22.35 7.49
CA VAL A 141 -1.99 -21.23 8.16
C VAL A 141 -1.96 -20.04 7.21
N PHE A 142 -2.36 -18.88 7.69
CA PHE A 142 -2.38 -17.65 6.90
C PHE A 142 -1.21 -16.74 7.26
N GLY A 143 -0.66 -16.11 6.22
CA GLY A 143 0.20 -14.93 6.30
C GLY A 143 -0.54 -13.68 5.82
N GLU A 144 0.17 -12.56 5.70
CA GLU A 144 -0.37 -11.31 5.16
C GLU A 144 0.40 -10.81 3.92
N ILE A 145 -0.33 -10.20 2.98
CA ILE A 145 0.22 -9.51 1.80
C ILE A 145 -0.44 -8.15 1.60
N GLY A 146 0.16 -7.26 0.80
CA GLY A 146 -0.46 -5.99 0.43
C GLY A 146 -1.80 -6.16 -0.31
N ARG A 147 -2.77 -5.29 -0.03
CA ARG A 147 -4.11 -5.35 -0.65
C ARG A 147 -4.08 -5.22 -2.17
N ALA A 148 -3.14 -4.44 -2.72
CA ALA A 148 -2.91 -4.33 -4.15
C ALA A 148 -2.54 -5.69 -4.80
N GLN A 149 -1.72 -6.52 -4.12
CA GLN A 149 -1.36 -7.84 -4.64
C GLN A 149 -2.49 -8.85 -4.48
N ALA A 150 -3.33 -8.73 -3.45
CA ALA A 150 -4.56 -9.51 -3.37
C ALA A 150 -5.54 -9.17 -4.52
N LEU A 151 -5.65 -7.88 -4.90
CA LEU A 151 -6.42 -7.47 -6.08
C LEU A 151 -5.83 -8.05 -7.37
N GLN A 152 -4.50 -8.03 -7.52
CA GLN A 152 -3.84 -8.64 -8.68
C GLN A 152 -4.01 -10.16 -8.73
N ALA A 153 -4.01 -10.85 -7.57
CA ALA A 153 -4.30 -12.27 -7.48
C ALA A 153 -5.72 -12.57 -7.97
N ARG A 154 -6.69 -11.77 -7.50
CA ARG A 154 -8.08 -11.81 -7.97
C ARG A 154 -8.19 -11.56 -9.47
N ALA A 155 -7.44 -10.60 -10.00
CA ALA A 155 -7.38 -10.36 -11.44
C ALA A 155 -6.83 -11.57 -12.23
N CYS A 156 -5.91 -12.34 -11.66
CA CYS A 156 -5.41 -13.58 -12.24
C CYS A 156 -6.37 -14.78 -12.10
N ASN A 157 -7.54 -14.63 -11.44
CA ASN A 157 -8.38 -15.74 -10.99
C ASN A 157 -7.60 -16.75 -10.11
N ALA A 158 -6.70 -16.24 -9.26
CA ALA A 158 -5.87 -17.01 -8.37
C ALA A 158 -6.14 -16.66 -6.89
N ALA A 159 -5.97 -17.63 -6.00
CA ALA A 159 -5.97 -17.36 -4.57
C ALA A 159 -4.74 -16.51 -4.17
N PRO A 160 -4.87 -15.58 -3.22
CA PRO A 160 -3.73 -14.86 -2.65
C PRO A 160 -2.68 -15.81 -2.06
N SER A 161 -1.41 -15.55 -2.34
CA SER A 161 -0.26 -16.28 -1.78
C SER A 161 0.79 -15.31 -1.23
N ILE A 162 1.44 -15.71 -0.14
CA ILE A 162 2.60 -15.00 0.44
C ILE A 162 3.75 -14.80 -0.55
N HIS A 163 3.82 -15.59 -1.62
CA HIS A 163 4.85 -15.46 -2.66
C HIS A 163 4.56 -14.32 -3.65
N MET A 164 3.32 -13.86 -3.76
CA MET A 164 2.95 -12.73 -4.64
C MET A 164 3.46 -11.39 -4.09
N ASN A 165 3.65 -11.29 -2.77
CA ASN A 165 4.26 -10.15 -2.10
C ASN A 165 5.14 -10.61 -0.92
N PRO A 166 6.38 -11.05 -1.17
CA PRO A 166 7.20 -11.65 -0.14
C PRO A 166 7.68 -10.66 0.92
N VAL A 167 7.77 -9.35 0.62
CA VAL A 167 8.08 -8.33 1.62
C VAL A 167 6.96 -7.29 1.69
N LEU A 168 6.39 -7.10 2.87
CA LEU A 168 5.40 -6.04 3.13
C LEU A 168 5.90 -5.15 4.27
N LEU A 169 5.92 -3.85 4.02
CA LEU A 169 6.20 -2.82 5.02
C LEU A 169 4.89 -2.17 5.45
N LYS A 170 4.63 -2.12 6.76
CA LYS A 170 3.44 -1.46 7.33
C LYS A 170 3.89 -0.24 8.14
N PRO A 171 3.74 0.99 7.62
CA PRO A 171 4.20 2.20 8.31
C PRO A 171 3.48 2.41 9.64
N GLN A 172 4.26 2.53 10.72
CA GLN A 172 3.75 2.81 12.08
C GLN A 172 4.13 4.21 12.57
N THR A 173 5.29 4.71 12.11
CA THR A 173 5.79 6.07 12.38
C THR A 173 6.32 6.69 11.08
N ASP A 174 6.73 7.96 11.12
CA ASP A 174 7.27 8.65 9.93
C ASP A 174 8.62 8.08 9.46
N ILE A 175 9.33 7.38 10.35
CA ILE A 175 10.68 6.87 10.11
C ILE A 175 10.82 5.38 10.40
N GLY A 176 9.72 4.65 10.58
CA GLY A 176 9.71 3.24 10.96
C GLY A 176 8.52 2.45 10.43
N SER A 177 8.72 1.17 10.21
CA SER A 177 7.67 0.26 9.72
C SER A 177 7.80 -1.12 10.34
N GLN A 178 6.67 -1.79 10.53
CA GLN A 178 6.65 -3.24 10.74
C GLN A 178 7.04 -3.91 9.43
N VAL A 179 8.00 -4.83 9.51
CA VAL A 179 8.49 -5.62 8.39
C VAL A 179 7.85 -7.00 8.44
N VAL A 180 7.29 -7.41 7.31
CA VAL A 180 6.69 -8.73 7.10
C VAL A 180 7.48 -9.41 5.99
N LEU A 181 7.93 -10.63 6.25
CA LEU A 181 8.63 -11.47 5.29
C LEU A 181 7.84 -12.76 5.11
N ARG A 182 7.44 -13.07 3.87
CA ARG A 182 6.66 -14.25 3.49
C ARG A 182 5.44 -14.45 4.39
N GLY A 183 4.67 -13.37 4.52
CA GLY A 183 3.44 -13.36 5.31
C GLY A 183 3.60 -13.28 6.83
N ARG A 184 4.82 -13.32 7.36
CA ARG A 184 5.11 -13.41 8.79
C ARG A 184 5.84 -12.17 9.29
N VAL A 185 5.44 -11.67 10.47
CA VAL A 185 6.04 -10.47 11.05
C VAL A 185 7.47 -10.77 11.51
N LEU A 186 8.42 -10.01 10.96
CA LEU A 186 9.82 -10.02 11.39
C LEU A 186 10.03 -9.12 12.61
N GLY A 187 9.34 -7.99 12.65
CA GLY A 187 9.42 -6.99 13.71
C GLY A 187 9.41 -5.57 13.18
N ASN A 188 9.55 -4.60 14.08
CA ASN A 188 9.55 -3.19 13.73
C ASN A 188 10.97 -2.70 13.48
N CYS A 189 11.15 -1.98 12.38
CA CYS A 189 12.47 -1.52 11.96
C CYS A 189 12.43 -0.03 11.61
N PRO A 190 13.33 0.78 12.18
CA PRO A 190 13.60 2.11 11.64
C PRO A 190 14.06 1.99 10.18
N ALA A 191 13.68 2.95 9.34
CA ALA A 191 13.96 2.93 7.90
C ALA A 191 15.45 2.69 7.60
N ARG A 192 16.35 3.33 8.35
CA ARG A 192 17.81 3.13 8.19
C ARG A 192 18.26 1.70 8.43
N ILE A 193 17.68 1.01 9.42
CA ILE A 193 17.98 -0.40 9.68
C ILE A 193 17.40 -1.26 8.56
N TYR A 194 16.16 -0.96 8.14
CA TYR A 194 15.52 -1.66 7.02
C TYR A 194 16.36 -1.60 5.73
N HIS A 195 16.84 -0.41 5.36
CA HIS A 195 17.71 -0.20 4.20
C HIS A 195 18.98 -1.06 4.23
N ARG A 196 19.53 -1.31 5.42
CA ARG A 196 20.70 -2.19 5.58
C ARG A 196 20.31 -3.65 5.49
N MET A 197 19.18 -4.08 6.06
CA MET A 197 18.82 -5.51 6.08
C MET A 197 18.25 -6.05 4.79
N ARG A 198 17.55 -5.23 4.00
CA ARG A 198 16.69 -5.72 2.92
C ARG A 198 17.43 -6.52 1.85
N HIS A 199 18.71 -6.27 1.61
CA HIS A 199 19.50 -7.03 0.65
C HIS A 199 19.64 -8.52 1.03
N HIS A 200 19.64 -8.84 2.33
CA HIS A 200 19.63 -10.22 2.81
C HIS A 200 18.29 -10.94 2.57
N MET A 201 17.22 -10.22 2.21
CA MET A 201 15.91 -10.81 1.86
C MET A 201 15.86 -11.27 0.40
N MET A 202 16.82 -10.86 -0.44
CA MET A 202 16.85 -11.20 -1.86
C MET A 202 16.71 -12.71 -2.15
N PRO A 203 17.38 -13.64 -1.41
CA PRO A 203 17.18 -15.08 -1.62
C PRO A 203 15.72 -15.53 -1.46
N ALA A 204 15.01 -15.02 -0.45
CA ALA A 204 13.60 -15.35 -0.20
C ALA A 204 12.67 -14.76 -1.26
N ILE A 205 13.03 -13.58 -1.81
CA ILE A 205 12.31 -12.90 -2.89
C ILE A 205 12.45 -13.68 -4.19
N LEU A 206 13.68 -14.06 -4.56
CA LEU A 206 13.94 -14.85 -5.77
C LEU A 206 13.28 -16.23 -5.68
N ASP A 207 13.34 -16.89 -4.52
CA ASP A 207 12.63 -18.15 -4.28
C ASP A 207 11.11 -18.01 -4.50
N SER A 208 10.51 -16.94 -3.98
CA SER A 208 9.08 -16.66 -4.17
C SER A 208 8.75 -16.43 -5.65
N LEU A 209 9.59 -15.70 -6.38
CA LEU A 209 9.42 -15.50 -7.83
C LEU A 209 9.54 -16.82 -8.60
N ASP A 210 10.52 -17.65 -8.27
CA ASP A 210 10.76 -18.92 -8.94
C ASP A 210 9.63 -19.93 -8.70
N ARG A 211 9.04 -19.94 -7.49
CA ARG A 211 7.81 -20.69 -7.19
C ARG A 211 6.66 -20.28 -8.09
N LEU A 212 6.40 -18.98 -8.22
CA LEU A 212 5.35 -18.48 -9.11
C LEU A 212 5.63 -18.79 -10.59
N ARG A 213 6.90 -18.72 -11.02
CA ARG A 213 7.32 -19.14 -12.36
C ARG A 213 7.09 -20.62 -12.64
N ALA A 214 7.13 -21.46 -11.60
CA ALA A 214 6.92 -22.90 -11.70
C ALA A 214 5.45 -23.29 -11.91
N GLU A 215 4.50 -22.44 -11.52
CA GLU A 215 3.06 -22.74 -11.59
C GLU A 215 2.30 -21.92 -12.66
N ALA A 216 2.96 -21.00 -13.36
CA ALA A 216 2.32 -20.06 -14.28
C ALA A 216 2.81 -20.16 -15.73
N ASP A 217 1.97 -19.76 -16.69
CA ASP A 217 2.39 -19.44 -18.06
C ASP A 217 3.09 -18.08 -18.15
N LEU A 218 2.60 -17.10 -17.37
CA LEU A 218 3.08 -15.73 -17.34
C LEU A 218 3.13 -15.20 -15.89
N VAL A 219 4.24 -14.58 -15.52
CA VAL A 219 4.36 -13.79 -14.29
C VAL A 219 4.55 -12.32 -14.63
N LEU A 220 3.65 -11.47 -14.15
CA LEU A 220 3.74 -10.02 -14.28
C LEU A 220 4.36 -9.44 -13.01
N VAL A 221 5.55 -8.86 -13.15
CA VAL A 221 6.33 -8.32 -12.03
C VAL A 221 6.10 -6.83 -11.92
N GLU A 222 5.69 -6.35 -10.75
CA GLU A 222 5.52 -4.94 -10.46
C GLU A 222 6.73 -4.38 -9.70
N GLY A 223 7.32 -3.30 -10.22
CA GLY A 223 8.33 -2.52 -9.51
C GLY A 223 7.75 -1.68 -8.37
N ALA A 224 8.62 -1.11 -7.53
CA ALA A 224 8.23 -0.20 -6.45
C ALA A 224 8.76 1.22 -6.72
N GLY A 225 7.96 2.25 -6.41
CA GLY A 225 8.38 3.63 -6.62
C GLY A 225 8.89 3.91 -8.04
N SER A 226 9.99 4.67 -8.13
CA SER A 226 10.72 4.92 -9.38
C SER A 226 11.80 3.85 -9.60
N GLY A 227 11.89 3.32 -10.82
CA GLY A 227 12.92 2.36 -11.23
C GLY A 227 14.32 2.96 -11.37
N ALA A 228 14.43 4.30 -11.38
CA ALA A 228 15.67 5.03 -11.64
C ALA A 228 16.29 5.68 -10.39
N GLU A 229 15.89 5.28 -9.18
CA GLU A 229 16.50 5.72 -7.92
C GLU A 229 17.89 5.07 -7.73
N VAL A 230 18.84 5.45 -8.58
CA VAL A 230 20.17 4.80 -8.67
C VAL A 230 20.98 4.89 -7.38
N TYR A 231 20.69 5.86 -6.51
CA TYR A 231 21.30 5.95 -5.18
C TYR A 231 20.92 4.78 -4.27
N LEU A 232 19.81 4.08 -4.57
CA LEU A 232 19.36 2.89 -3.86
C LEU A 232 19.87 1.58 -4.49
N ARG A 233 20.54 1.63 -5.66
CA ARG A 233 20.87 0.45 -6.49
C ARG A 233 21.59 -0.67 -5.74
N SER A 234 22.46 -0.34 -4.78
CA SER A 234 23.22 -1.29 -3.97
C SER A 234 22.38 -2.09 -2.98
N SER A 235 21.16 -1.62 -2.68
CA SER A 235 20.24 -2.22 -1.73
C SER A 235 18.85 -2.41 -2.32
N ASP A 236 18.68 -2.19 -3.62
CA ASP A 236 17.40 -2.36 -4.30
C ASP A 236 17.02 -3.84 -4.33
N ILE A 237 15.77 -4.12 -3.96
CA ILE A 237 15.18 -5.47 -4.02
C ILE A 237 13.91 -5.50 -4.88
N THR A 238 13.60 -4.38 -5.54
CA THR A 238 12.28 -4.10 -6.11
C THR A 238 12.30 -3.72 -7.58
N ASN A 239 13.42 -3.18 -8.09
CA ASN A 239 13.51 -2.58 -9.41
C ASN A 239 14.67 -3.22 -10.21
N MET A 240 15.64 -2.41 -10.66
CA MET A 240 16.69 -2.85 -11.57
C MET A 240 17.63 -3.90 -10.98
N HIS A 241 17.86 -3.90 -9.67
CA HIS A 241 18.64 -4.97 -9.06
C HIS A 241 17.90 -6.31 -9.11
N LEU A 242 16.60 -6.32 -8.83
CA LEU A 242 15.76 -7.51 -9.00
C LEU A 242 15.70 -7.93 -10.47
N ALA A 243 15.52 -6.97 -11.39
CA ALA A 243 15.51 -7.24 -12.83
C ALA A 243 16.83 -7.86 -13.31
N ALA A 244 17.97 -7.39 -12.80
CA ALA A 244 19.26 -7.96 -13.10
C ALA A 244 19.44 -9.37 -12.50
N ALA A 245 19.02 -9.57 -11.25
CA ALA A 245 19.15 -10.84 -10.55
C ALA A 245 18.27 -11.95 -11.15
N ALA A 246 17.07 -11.61 -11.65
CA ALA A 246 16.10 -12.56 -12.21
C ALA A 246 15.98 -12.51 -13.74
N ASP A 247 16.89 -11.79 -14.42
CA ASP A 247 16.95 -11.54 -15.86
C ASP A 247 15.62 -11.07 -16.48
N LEU A 248 14.99 -10.08 -15.86
CA LEU A 248 13.66 -9.59 -16.25
C LEU A 248 13.75 -8.52 -17.36
N PRO A 249 12.97 -8.65 -18.44
CA PRO A 249 12.71 -7.53 -19.36
C PRO A 249 11.82 -6.49 -18.67
N VAL A 250 12.14 -5.21 -18.85
CA VAL A 250 11.48 -4.10 -18.14
C VAL A 250 10.72 -3.19 -19.09
N VAL A 251 9.47 -2.89 -18.77
CA VAL A 251 8.69 -1.80 -19.38
C VAL A 251 8.60 -0.65 -18.39
N ILE A 252 8.93 0.55 -18.84
CA ILE A 252 8.80 1.77 -18.03
C ILE A 252 7.39 2.37 -18.20
N LEU A 253 6.67 2.55 -17.10
CA LEU A 253 5.37 3.19 -17.03
C LEU A 253 5.51 4.61 -16.49
N SER A 254 4.94 5.60 -17.19
CA SER A 254 4.96 6.99 -16.76
C SER A 254 3.56 7.61 -16.77
N ASP A 255 3.29 8.50 -15.80
CA ASP A 255 2.01 9.20 -15.65
C ASP A 255 2.06 10.55 -16.38
N ILE A 256 1.10 10.79 -17.29
CA ILE A 256 0.98 12.07 -18.01
C ILE A 256 -0.02 13.04 -17.39
N ASP A 257 -0.93 12.57 -16.53
CA ASP A 257 -1.95 13.41 -15.89
C ASP A 257 -1.30 14.46 -14.98
N ARG A 258 -0.14 14.13 -14.38
CA ARG A 258 0.68 15.06 -13.58
C ARG A 258 1.63 15.94 -14.41
N GLY A 259 1.70 15.73 -15.73
CA GLY A 259 2.69 16.35 -16.62
C GLY A 259 4.12 15.80 -16.44
N GLY A 260 5.04 16.25 -17.30
CA GLY A 260 6.47 15.94 -17.17
C GLY A 260 6.90 14.54 -17.65
N THR A 261 6.01 13.74 -18.25
CA THR A 261 6.30 12.38 -18.75
C THR A 261 7.57 12.26 -19.58
N MET A 262 7.79 13.19 -20.53
CA MET A 262 8.99 13.17 -21.37
C MET A 262 10.27 13.28 -20.54
N ALA A 263 10.32 14.25 -19.63
CA ALA A 263 11.46 14.46 -18.73
C ALA A 263 11.66 13.28 -17.79
N ALA A 264 10.57 12.67 -17.30
CA ALA A 264 10.63 11.53 -16.41
C ALA A 264 11.21 10.28 -17.08
N ILE A 265 10.81 9.97 -18.33
CA ILE A 265 11.34 8.81 -19.07
C ILE A 265 12.77 9.07 -19.52
N VAL A 266 13.05 10.24 -20.13
CA VAL A 266 14.41 10.60 -20.57
C VAL A 266 15.37 10.70 -19.39
N GLY A 267 14.93 11.27 -18.26
CA GLY A 267 15.69 11.33 -17.02
C GLY A 267 15.98 9.94 -16.45
N SER A 268 14.98 9.04 -16.48
CA SER A 268 15.17 7.64 -16.08
C SER A 268 16.23 6.98 -16.94
N HIS A 269 16.14 7.09 -18.27
CA HIS A 269 17.19 6.60 -19.18
C HIS A 269 18.56 7.20 -18.85
N ALA A 270 18.66 8.53 -18.68
CA ALA A 270 19.92 9.21 -18.40
C ALA A 270 20.60 8.75 -17.09
N LEU A 271 19.81 8.42 -16.07
CA LEU A 271 20.31 7.97 -14.76
C LEU A 271 20.76 6.50 -14.76
N LEU A 272 20.05 5.62 -15.47
CA LEU A 272 20.37 4.20 -15.53
C LEU A 272 21.73 3.96 -16.20
N ASP A 273 22.45 2.92 -15.75
CA ASP A 273 23.67 2.47 -16.40
C ASP A 273 23.37 1.71 -17.71
N PRO A 274 24.37 1.46 -18.58
CA PRO A 274 24.14 0.77 -19.86
C PRO A 274 23.53 -0.63 -19.73
N ALA A 275 23.84 -1.37 -18.66
CA ALA A 275 23.31 -2.71 -18.47
C ALA A 275 21.82 -2.68 -18.10
N ASP A 276 21.43 -1.77 -17.20
CA ASP A 276 20.03 -1.56 -16.82
C ASP A 276 19.22 -0.97 -17.99
N ARG A 277 19.79 -0.04 -18.77
CA ARG A 277 19.15 0.48 -20.00
C ARG A 277 18.85 -0.61 -21.03
N ALA A 278 19.75 -1.59 -21.19
CA ALA A 278 19.58 -2.69 -22.13
C ALA A 278 18.48 -3.67 -21.71
N ARG A 279 18.05 -3.66 -20.44
CA ARG A 279 16.92 -4.46 -19.94
C ARG A 279 15.57 -3.83 -20.26
N VAL A 280 15.54 -2.52 -20.49
CA VAL A 280 14.31 -1.82 -20.83
C VAL A 280 13.93 -2.14 -22.26
N VAL A 281 12.80 -2.83 -22.41
CA VAL A 281 12.25 -3.27 -23.70
C VAL A 281 11.21 -2.32 -24.26
N GLY A 282 10.93 -1.22 -23.58
CA GLY A 282 10.05 -0.14 -24.05
C GLY A 282 9.39 0.63 -22.92
N TYR A 283 8.49 1.53 -23.29
CA TYR A 283 7.73 2.33 -22.32
C TYR A 283 6.26 2.47 -22.69
N VAL A 284 5.43 2.68 -21.67
CA VAL A 284 3.99 2.94 -21.75
C VAL A 284 3.69 4.26 -21.04
N VAL A 285 2.81 5.05 -21.62
CA VAL A 285 2.27 6.27 -21.00
C VAL A 285 0.89 5.98 -20.42
N ASN A 286 0.65 6.37 -19.18
CA ASN A 286 -0.58 6.09 -18.45
C ASN A 286 -1.38 7.36 -18.15
N LYS A 287 -2.69 7.19 -17.88
CA LYS A 287 -3.63 8.22 -17.47
C LYS A 287 -3.81 9.34 -18.51
N PHE A 288 -3.70 9.01 -19.79
CA PHE A 288 -3.83 10.00 -20.86
C PHE A 288 -5.27 10.52 -21.01
N ARG A 289 -5.40 11.83 -21.23
CA ARG A 289 -6.67 12.52 -21.50
C ARG A 289 -6.57 13.34 -22.78
N GLY A 290 -7.65 13.35 -23.55
CA GLY A 290 -7.75 14.14 -24.78
C GLY A 290 -7.33 13.42 -26.05
N ASP A 291 -6.90 14.19 -27.04
CA ASP A 291 -6.46 13.74 -28.36
C ASP A 291 -4.96 13.38 -28.34
N PHE A 292 -4.67 12.12 -28.67
CA PHE A 292 -3.30 11.58 -28.65
C PHE A 292 -2.41 12.18 -29.75
N SER A 293 -2.99 12.64 -30.86
CA SER A 293 -2.23 13.24 -31.97
C SER A 293 -1.38 14.44 -31.52
N LEU A 294 -1.83 15.15 -30.47
CA LEU A 294 -1.09 16.26 -29.87
C LEU A 294 0.15 15.83 -29.09
N PHE A 295 0.21 14.57 -28.66
CA PHE A 295 1.33 14.00 -27.89
C PHE A 295 2.25 13.10 -28.71
N GLU A 296 1.85 12.66 -29.91
CA GLU A 296 2.70 11.89 -30.83
C GLU A 296 4.10 12.49 -31.05
N PRO A 297 4.29 13.82 -31.20
CA PRO A 297 5.62 14.40 -31.29
C PRO A 297 6.49 14.15 -30.05
N GLY A 298 5.87 14.14 -28.86
CA GLY A 298 6.55 13.86 -27.59
C GLY A 298 7.06 12.42 -27.51
N VAL A 299 6.26 11.46 -27.98
CA VAL A 299 6.65 10.05 -28.12
C VAL A 299 7.87 9.90 -29.02
N LYS A 300 7.84 10.55 -30.19
CA LYS A 300 8.97 10.55 -31.13
C LYS A 300 10.25 11.06 -30.46
N THR A 301 10.18 12.20 -29.77
CA THR A 301 11.34 12.75 -29.05
C THR A 301 11.85 11.84 -27.94
N ILE A 302 10.96 11.21 -27.15
CA ILE A 302 11.39 10.24 -26.12
C ILE A 302 12.15 9.08 -26.76
N THR A 303 11.61 8.50 -27.82
CA THR A 303 12.24 7.36 -28.51
C THR A 303 13.57 7.76 -29.17
N GLU A 304 13.68 8.96 -29.75
CA GLU A 304 14.95 9.48 -30.27
C GLU A 304 16.01 9.68 -29.18
N CYS A 305 15.62 10.19 -28.00
CA CYS A 305 16.54 10.42 -26.88
C CYS A 305 16.98 9.14 -26.15
N THR A 306 16.13 8.11 -26.12
CA THR A 306 16.34 6.91 -25.28
C THR A 306 16.63 5.65 -26.09
N GLY A 307 16.24 5.61 -27.37
CA GLY A 307 16.22 4.39 -28.17
C GLY A 307 15.16 3.37 -27.74
N TRP A 308 14.37 3.65 -26.68
CA TRP A 308 13.35 2.74 -26.21
C TRP A 308 12.08 2.82 -27.08
N PRO A 309 11.49 1.68 -27.46
CA PRO A 309 10.27 1.67 -28.26
C PRO A 309 9.06 2.11 -27.41
N PHE A 310 8.16 2.84 -28.05
CA PHE A 310 6.85 3.17 -27.49
C PHE A 310 5.91 1.97 -27.63
N LEU A 311 5.34 1.51 -26.52
CA LEU A 311 4.49 0.32 -26.46
C LEU A 311 3.00 0.63 -26.37
N GLY A 312 2.64 1.91 -26.28
CA GLY A 312 1.25 2.37 -26.26
C GLY A 312 0.93 3.32 -25.13
N VAL A 313 -0.32 3.76 -25.11
CA VAL A 313 -0.84 4.74 -24.16
C VAL A 313 -2.12 4.23 -23.53
N LEU A 314 -2.17 4.14 -22.20
CA LEU A 314 -3.39 3.91 -21.46
C LEU A 314 -4.09 5.23 -21.17
N ARG A 315 -5.35 5.32 -21.59
CA ARG A 315 -6.21 6.48 -21.34
C ARG A 315 -6.63 6.53 -19.87
N TRP A 316 -7.27 7.61 -19.45
CA TRP A 316 -7.88 7.70 -18.12
C TRP A 316 -8.95 6.62 -17.93
N PHE A 317 -8.76 5.75 -16.94
CA PHE A 317 -9.74 4.74 -16.57
C PHE A 317 -10.77 5.29 -15.59
N ALA A 318 -12.01 5.47 -16.05
CA ALA A 318 -13.07 6.13 -15.28
C ALA A 318 -13.61 5.30 -14.10
N HIS A 319 -13.37 3.99 -14.06
CA HIS A 319 -13.88 3.09 -13.03
C HIS A 319 -12.85 2.73 -11.96
N ALA A 320 -11.75 3.49 -11.87
CA ALA A 320 -10.69 3.25 -10.88
C ALA A 320 -11.20 3.36 -9.42
N ASP A 321 -12.23 4.18 -9.19
CA ASP A 321 -12.92 4.36 -7.90
C ASP A 321 -13.66 3.11 -7.42
N ARG A 322 -13.90 2.12 -8.30
CA ARG A 322 -14.60 0.86 -7.97
C ARG A 322 -13.65 -0.25 -7.53
N LEU A 323 -12.34 0.03 -7.50
CA LEU A 323 -11.30 -0.91 -7.12
C LEU A 323 -10.65 -0.44 -5.82
N PRO A 324 -10.26 -1.38 -4.92
CA PRO A 324 -9.67 -1.01 -3.64
C PRO A 324 -8.42 -0.15 -3.81
N ALA A 325 -8.33 0.93 -3.04
CA ALA A 325 -7.15 1.79 -3.04
C ALA A 325 -5.94 1.11 -2.38
N GLU A 326 -4.75 1.37 -2.93
CA GLU A 326 -3.49 0.79 -2.44
C GLU A 326 -3.05 1.39 -1.09
N ASP A 327 -3.20 2.71 -0.91
CA ASP A 327 -2.74 3.43 0.27
C ASP A 327 -3.63 4.64 0.63
N SER A 328 -3.32 5.28 1.75
CA SER A 328 -4.09 6.40 2.32
C SER A 328 -3.93 7.72 1.56
N LEU A 329 -3.05 7.83 0.56
CA LEU A 329 -3.00 9.00 -0.33
C LEU A 329 -4.26 9.09 -1.18
N ALA A 330 -4.91 7.95 -1.47
CA ALA A 330 -6.20 7.92 -2.14
C ALA A 330 -7.30 8.67 -1.37
N LEU A 331 -7.16 8.81 -0.05
CA LEU A 331 -8.11 9.50 0.85
C LEU A 331 -7.93 11.03 0.89
N GLU A 332 -6.95 11.59 0.17
CA GLU A 332 -6.77 13.04 0.05
C GLU A 332 -7.81 13.69 -0.87
N ARG A 333 -8.41 12.88 -1.76
CA ARG A 333 -9.56 13.32 -2.54
C ARG A 333 -10.81 13.11 -1.70
N PRO A 334 -11.70 14.10 -1.56
CA PRO A 334 -12.94 13.93 -0.83
C PRO A 334 -13.82 12.91 -1.56
N ALA A 335 -13.72 11.65 -1.16
CA ALA A 335 -14.72 10.65 -1.46
C ALA A 335 -15.98 11.10 -0.72
N THR A 336 -16.89 11.72 -1.47
CA THR A 336 -18.24 12.00 -1.02
C THR A 336 -19.11 10.95 -1.67
N GLY A 337 -19.65 10.03 -0.88
CA GLY A 337 -20.81 9.28 -1.36
C GLY A 337 -21.91 10.30 -1.67
N GLU A 338 -22.37 10.38 -2.92
CA GLU A 338 -23.45 11.29 -3.31
C GLU A 338 -24.83 10.83 -2.81
N GLY A 339 -24.87 9.78 -1.98
CA GLY A 339 -26.08 9.23 -1.40
C GLY A 339 -26.85 10.25 -0.57
N ARG A 340 -28.18 10.19 -0.62
CA ARG A 340 -29.07 11.11 0.12
C ARG A 340 -29.73 10.47 1.35
N GLY A 341 -29.17 9.37 1.84
CA GLY A 341 -29.70 8.60 2.96
C GLY A 341 -28.83 8.68 4.21
N LEU A 342 -28.29 7.53 4.62
CA LEU A 342 -27.49 7.34 5.83
C LEU A 342 -26.18 8.12 5.76
N LYS A 343 -25.96 9.04 6.70
CA LYS A 343 -24.73 9.84 6.78
C LYS A 343 -23.72 9.17 7.67
N VAL A 344 -22.63 8.71 7.07
CA VAL A 344 -21.54 8.00 7.75
C VAL A 344 -20.31 8.91 7.81
N ALA A 345 -19.81 9.18 9.01
CA ALA A 345 -18.56 9.91 9.21
C ALA A 345 -17.44 8.97 9.64
N VAL A 346 -16.27 9.11 9.00
CA VAL A 346 -15.11 8.27 9.27
C VAL A 346 -13.92 9.19 9.59
N PRO A 347 -13.52 9.33 10.86
CA PRO A 347 -12.32 10.09 11.21
C PRO A 347 -11.08 9.55 10.49
N ARG A 348 -10.38 10.39 9.71
CA ARG A 348 -9.16 9.99 9.01
C ARG A 348 -8.00 9.92 10.00
N LEU A 349 -7.78 8.72 10.52
CA LEU A 349 -6.66 8.41 11.41
C LEU A 349 -5.31 8.51 10.71
N SER A 350 -4.25 8.85 11.45
CA SER A 350 -2.91 9.08 10.90
C SER A 350 -2.27 7.80 10.36
N ARG A 351 -2.54 6.66 11.02
CA ARG A 351 -2.07 5.32 10.61
C ARG A 351 -3.22 4.40 10.26
N ILE A 352 -4.25 4.96 9.63
CA ILE A 352 -5.40 4.21 9.12
C ILE A 352 -4.94 2.98 8.33
N ALA A 353 -5.63 1.87 8.56
CA ALA A 353 -5.34 0.58 7.95
C ALA A 353 -6.66 -0.09 7.55
N ASN A 354 -6.63 -0.78 6.41
CA ASN A 354 -7.77 -1.53 5.88
C ASN A 354 -9.04 -0.68 5.72
N PHE A 355 -8.87 0.58 5.31
CA PHE A 355 -10.01 1.47 5.09
C PHE A 355 -10.91 1.01 3.93
N ASP A 356 -10.43 0.08 3.10
CA ASP A 356 -11.21 -0.61 2.08
C ASP A 356 -12.36 -1.47 2.66
N ASP A 357 -12.38 -1.70 3.98
CA ASP A 357 -13.56 -2.23 4.70
C ASP A 357 -14.83 -1.40 4.44
N LEU A 358 -14.65 -0.12 4.09
CA LEU A 358 -15.71 0.85 3.90
C LEU A 358 -16.14 0.99 2.45
N ASP A 359 -15.39 0.42 1.50
CA ASP A 359 -15.72 0.48 0.07
C ASP A 359 -17.12 -0.09 -0.23
N PRO A 360 -17.57 -1.21 0.38
CA PRO A 360 -18.93 -1.71 0.18
C PRO A 360 -20.00 -0.72 0.64
N LEU A 361 -19.76 -0.01 1.76
CA LEU A 361 -20.69 1.02 2.25
C LEU A 361 -20.66 2.27 1.38
N ALA A 362 -19.49 2.71 0.94
CA ALA A 362 -19.36 3.87 0.05
C ALA A 362 -19.98 3.61 -1.34
N ALA A 363 -20.07 2.33 -1.74
CA ALA A 363 -20.68 1.90 -2.99
C ALA A 363 -22.22 1.94 -2.97
N GLU A 364 -22.85 1.99 -1.79
CA GLU A 364 -24.29 2.00 -1.61
C GLU A 364 -24.91 3.36 -1.98
N PRO A 365 -25.92 3.40 -2.88
CA PRO A 365 -26.59 4.66 -3.25
C PRO A 365 -27.28 5.36 -2.07
N GLY A 366 -27.69 4.59 -1.06
CA GLY A 366 -28.34 5.08 0.15
C GLY A 366 -27.39 5.62 1.21
N VAL A 367 -26.07 5.59 0.99
CA VAL A 367 -25.06 5.92 2.00
C VAL A 367 -24.22 7.12 1.55
N ALA A 368 -24.22 8.18 2.36
CA ALA A 368 -23.32 9.31 2.26
C ALA A 368 -22.14 9.08 3.23
N LEU A 369 -21.12 8.37 2.75
CA LEU A 369 -19.87 8.18 3.51
C LEU A 369 -18.92 9.36 3.24
N ARG A 370 -18.36 9.91 4.32
CA ARG A 370 -17.32 10.94 4.26
C ARG A 370 -16.17 10.66 5.22
N PHE A 371 -14.94 10.83 4.74
CA PHE A 371 -13.76 10.91 5.60
C PHE A 371 -13.65 12.31 6.21
N VAL A 372 -13.60 12.38 7.54
CA VAL A 372 -13.39 13.64 8.27
C VAL A 372 -11.89 13.90 8.35
N GLN A 373 -11.43 14.95 7.67
CA GLN A 373 -10.01 15.33 7.62
C GLN A 373 -9.58 15.98 8.94
N PRO A 374 -8.32 15.82 9.39
CA PRO A 374 -7.78 16.57 10.52
C PRO A 374 -8.07 18.07 10.44
N GLY A 375 -8.31 18.70 11.58
CA GLY A 375 -8.74 20.10 11.68
C GLY A 375 -10.23 20.37 11.39
N HIS A 376 -11.04 19.35 11.06
CA HIS A 376 -12.48 19.49 10.89
C HIS A 376 -13.25 18.69 11.93
N ALA A 377 -14.25 19.28 12.57
CA ALA A 377 -15.13 18.58 13.50
C ALA A 377 -15.98 17.52 12.79
N ILE A 378 -16.38 16.47 13.52
CA ILE A 378 -17.35 15.50 13.01
C ILE A 378 -18.69 16.22 12.87
N PRO A 379 -19.32 16.27 11.68
CA PRO A 379 -20.48 17.15 11.54
C PRO A 379 -21.69 16.58 12.28
N SER A 380 -22.47 17.49 12.87
CA SER A 380 -23.53 17.16 13.84
C SER A 380 -24.71 16.38 13.26
N ASP A 381 -24.86 16.40 11.94
CA ASP A 381 -25.90 15.68 11.21
C ASP A 381 -25.52 14.24 10.85
N THR A 382 -24.43 13.71 11.39
CA THR A 382 -23.98 12.34 11.19
C THR A 382 -24.92 11.35 11.88
N ASP A 383 -25.26 10.26 11.20
CA ASP A 383 -26.09 9.16 11.75
C ASP A 383 -25.23 8.06 12.39
N VAL A 384 -24.09 7.75 11.76
CA VAL A 384 -23.15 6.71 12.21
C VAL A 384 -21.71 7.23 12.10
N ILE A 385 -20.94 7.07 13.17
CA ILE A 385 -19.49 7.24 13.14
C ILE A 385 -18.82 5.87 13.03
N ILE A 386 -17.91 5.69 12.07
CA ILE A 386 -17.11 4.46 11.96
C ILE A 386 -15.65 4.76 12.26
N LEU A 387 -15.09 4.04 13.22
CA LEU A 387 -13.66 4.04 13.54
C LEU A 387 -13.00 2.86 12.82
N PRO A 388 -12.15 3.12 11.80
CA PRO A 388 -11.51 2.07 11.01
C PRO A 388 -10.32 1.43 11.76
N GLY A 389 -9.68 0.46 11.12
CA GLY A 389 -8.42 -0.11 11.58
C GLY A 389 -7.27 0.91 11.61
N SER A 390 -6.24 0.58 12.38
CA SER A 390 -5.01 1.35 12.53
C SER A 390 -3.81 0.41 12.73
N LYS A 391 -2.60 0.87 12.39
CA LYS A 391 -1.33 0.22 12.75
C LYS A 391 -0.58 0.91 13.90
N ALA A 392 -1.17 1.94 14.49
CA ALA A 392 -0.65 2.65 15.65
C ALA A 392 -1.80 3.09 16.56
N THR A 393 -2.48 2.12 17.18
CA THR A 393 -3.76 2.32 17.88
C THR A 393 -3.68 3.41 18.95
N ARG A 394 -2.63 3.39 19.79
CA ARG A 394 -2.43 4.38 20.86
C ARG A 394 -2.11 5.78 20.32
N THR A 395 -1.32 5.86 19.26
CA THR A 395 -1.00 7.13 18.58
C THR A 395 -2.24 7.73 17.93
N ASP A 396 -3.08 6.90 17.33
CA ASP A 396 -4.34 7.35 16.73
C ASP A 396 -5.41 7.73 17.78
N LEU A 397 -5.42 7.10 18.96
CA LEU A 397 -6.19 7.57 20.13
C LEU A 397 -5.76 8.97 20.58
N ALA A 398 -4.45 9.27 20.55
CA ALA A 398 -3.95 10.61 20.84
C ALA A 398 -4.36 11.61 19.74
N THR A 399 -4.40 11.16 18.48
CA THR A 399 -4.92 11.96 17.36
C THR A 399 -6.40 12.28 17.53
N LEU A 400 -7.26 11.30 17.86
CA LEU A 400 -8.68 11.56 18.13
C LEU A 400 -8.89 12.68 19.16
N ARG A 401 -8.09 12.69 20.23
CA ARG A 401 -8.13 13.72 21.28
C ARG A 401 -7.62 15.07 20.81
N ARG A 402 -6.50 15.09 20.08
CA ARG A 402 -5.91 16.32 19.56
C ARG A 402 -6.85 17.04 18.60
N GLU A 403 -7.57 16.28 17.76
CA GLU A 403 -8.54 16.83 16.82
C GLU A 403 -9.90 17.14 17.47
N GLY A 404 -10.10 16.82 18.77
CA GLY A 404 -11.37 16.99 19.48
C GLY A 404 -12.46 15.98 19.10
N TRP A 405 -12.13 14.98 18.29
CA TRP A 405 -13.07 13.97 17.81
C TRP A 405 -13.56 13.03 18.92
N ASP A 406 -12.78 12.82 19.99
CA ASP A 406 -13.26 12.09 21.16
C ASP A 406 -14.47 12.77 21.81
N ILE A 407 -14.45 14.10 21.91
CA ILE A 407 -15.58 14.91 22.40
C ILE A 407 -16.78 14.78 21.46
N ASP A 408 -16.55 14.92 20.15
CA ASP A 408 -17.61 14.79 19.13
C ASP A 408 -18.26 13.41 19.16
N ILE A 409 -17.48 12.33 19.25
CA ILE A 409 -17.96 10.94 19.32
C ILE A 409 -18.80 10.75 20.59
N LEU A 410 -18.31 11.20 21.74
CA LEU A 410 -19.04 11.09 23.01
C LEU A 410 -20.33 11.92 23.01
N ALA A 411 -20.33 13.08 22.35
CA ALA A 411 -21.53 13.89 22.16
C ALA A 411 -22.52 13.19 21.21
N HIS A 412 -22.06 12.63 20.10
CA HIS A 412 -22.87 11.89 19.13
C HIS A 412 -23.61 10.72 19.80
N VAL A 413 -22.91 9.89 20.59
CA VAL A 413 -23.53 8.78 21.34
C VAL A 413 -24.58 9.29 22.35
N ARG A 414 -24.28 10.39 23.07
CA ARG A 414 -25.23 10.99 24.02
C ARG A 414 -26.52 11.48 23.36
N HIS A 415 -26.45 11.93 22.11
CA HIS A 415 -27.62 12.32 21.30
C HIS A 415 -28.31 11.13 20.63
N GLY A 416 -27.89 9.89 20.94
CA GLY A 416 -28.50 8.67 20.41
C GLY A 416 -27.94 8.19 19.08
N GLY A 417 -26.83 8.78 18.62
CA GLY A 417 -26.08 8.35 17.45
C GLY A 417 -25.38 7.00 17.64
N ARG A 418 -24.92 6.40 16.54
CA ARG A 418 -24.29 5.08 16.52
C ARG A 418 -22.80 5.15 16.24
N VAL A 419 -22.03 4.28 16.87
CA VAL A 419 -20.58 4.18 16.65
C VAL A 419 -20.19 2.73 16.36
N VAL A 420 -19.47 2.52 15.27
CA VAL A 420 -18.91 1.21 14.90
C VAL A 420 -17.39 1.25 14.93
N GLY A 421 -16.76 0.29 15.58
CA GLY A 421 -15.31 0.13 15.59
C GLY A 421 -14.88 -1.14 14.85
N LEU A 422 -13.94 -1.03 13.93
CA LEU A 422 -13.34 -2.16 13.21
C LEU A 422 -11.87 -2.33 13.62
N CYS A 423 -11.51 -3.53 14.06
CA CYS A 423 -10.17 -3.88 14.54
C CYS A 423 -9.60 -2.87 15.54
N ALA A 424 -8.65 -2.01 15.17
CA ALA A 424 -8.11 -1.00 16.08
C ALA A 424 -9.21 -0.04 16.55
N GLY A 425 -10.14 0.36 15.68
CA GLY A 425 -11.30 1.16 16.07
C GLY A 425 -12.15 0.49 17.14
N TYR A 426 -12.30 -0.84 17.11
CA TYR A 426 -12.94 -1.60 18.18
C TYR A 426 -12.17 -1.52 19.50
N GLN A 427 -10.83 -1.63 19.45
CA GLN A 427 -9.98 -1.46 20.64
C GLN A 427 -10.12 -0.06 21.25
N MET A 428 -10.21 0.98 20.40
CA MET A 428 -10.37 2.38 20.83
C MET A 428 -11.68 2.63 21.57
N LEU A 429 -12.74 1.86 21.30
CA LEU A 429 -14.03 1.98 22.00
C LEU A 429 -13.96 1.51 23.45
N GLY A 430 -12.96 0.72 23.82
CA GLY A 430 -12.76 0.21 25.17
C GLY A 430 -12.35 1.27 26.20
N LYS A 431 -12.09 0.83 27.43
CA LYS A 431 -11.60 1.65 28.54
C LYS A 431 -10.13 2.01 28.39
N VAL A 432 -9.31 1.10 27.87
CA VAL A 432 -7.84 1.26 27.78
C VAL A 432 -7.26 0.36 26.70
N VAL A 433 -6.22 0.87 26.02
CA VAL A 433 -5.35 0.12 25.11
C VAL A 433 -3.94 0.14 25.68
N ARG A 434 -3.37 -1.05 25.91
CA ARG A 434 -2.01 -1.26 26.43
C ARG A 434 -1.12 -1.82 25.34
N ASP A 435 0.10 -1.32 25.27
CA ASP A 435 1.19 -1.88 24.46
C ASP A 435 2.45 -1.86 25.33
N PRO A 436 2.59 -2.80 26.27
CA PRO A 436 3.70 -2.82 27.22
C PRO A 436 5.05 -3.12 26.54
N GLN A 437 5.03 -3.68 25.33
CA GLN A 437 6.23 -4.07 24.58
C GLN A 437 6.63 -3.05 23.50
N GLY A 438 5.80 -2.04 23.22
CA GLY A 438 6.06 -1.04 22.19
C GLY A 438 6.01 -1.59 20.77
N LEU A 439 5.07 -2.50 20.50
CA LEU A 439 4.90 -3.15 19.19
C LEU A 439 4.23 -2.22 18.16
N GLU A 440 3.57 -1.15 18.60
CA GLU A 440 2.96 -0.14 17.72
C GLU A 440 3.51 1.28 17.97
N GLY A 441 4.51 1.43 18.82
CA GLY A 441 5.12 2.71 19.18
C GLY A 441 5.87 2.65 20.51
N GLU A 442 5.94 3.78 21.22
CA GLU A 442 6.53 3.82 22.56
C GLU A 442 5.73 2.95 23.54
N PRO A 443 6.35 2.12 24.38
CA PRO A 443 5.64 1.31 25.37
C PRO A 443 4.70 2.12 26.29
N GLY A 444 3.62 1.49 26.75
CA GLY A 444 2.74 2.06 27.77
C GLY A 444 1.26 1.81 27.52
N GLU A 445 0.42 2.65 28.11
CA GLU A 445 -1.04 2.55 28.01
C GLU A 445 -1.69 3.88 27.64
N THR A 446 -2.91 3.82 27.12
CA THR A 446 -3.68 4.98 26.72
C THR A 446 -5.15 4.71 26.98
N ALA A 447 -5.84 5.63 27.65
CA ALA A 447 -7.28 5.54 27.84
C ALA A 447 -7.98 5.44 26.48
N GLY A 448 -8.94 4.53 26.37
CA GLY A 448 -9.84 4.48 25.22
C GLY A 448 -10.97 5.50 25.35
N LEU A 449 -12.02 5.35 24.56
CA LEU A 449 -13.21 6.20 24.59
C LEU A 449 -14.19 5.82 25.73
N GLY A 450 -14.01 4.62 26.33
CA GLY A 450 -14.84 4.15 27.44
C GLY A 450 -16.29 3.84 27.06
N LEU A 451 -16.56 3.61 25.78
CA LEU A 451 -17.90 3.33 25.25
C LEU A 451 -18.30 1.85 25.37
N LEU A 452 -17.31 0.96 25.48
CA LEU A 452 -17.47 -0.47 25.72
C LEU A 452 -16.68 -0.88 26.97
N ASP A 453 -17.25 -1.79 27.77
CA ASP A 453 -16.61 -2.33 28.99
C ASP A 453 -15.60 -3.43 28.64
N ILE A 454 -14.58 -3.03 27.88
CA ILE A 454 -13.51 -3.89 27.39
C ILE A 454 -12.17 -3.19 27.55
N GLU A 455 -11.10 -3.98 27.64
CA GLU A 455 -9.72 -3.52 27.66
C GLU A 455 -8.94 -4.32 26.62
N THR A 456 -7.97 -3.69 25.97
CA THR A 456 -7.13 -4.37 24.97
C THR A 456 -5.67 -4.29 25.34
N GLU A 457 -4.96 -5.41 25.24
CA GLU A 457 -3.50 -5.47 25.27
C GLU A 457 -2.96 -5.89 23.90
N ILE A 458 -2.03 -5.12 23.35
CA ILE A 458 -1.29 -5.42 22.13
C ILE A 458 -0.11 -6.33 22.51
N GLY A 459 -0.07 -7.54 21.95
CA GLY A 459 0.95 -8.55 22.22
C GLY A 459 1.64 -9.08 20.96
N GLY A 460 2.66 -9.93 21.12
CA GLY A 460 3.48 -10.41 20.01
C GLY A 460 2.81 -11.46 19.10
N GLU A 461 1.77 -12.14 19.57
CA GLU A 461 1.05 -13.15 18.77
C GLU A 461 0.10 -12.46 17.79
N LYS A 462 0.30 -12.72 16.49
CA LYS A 462 -0.54 -12.20 15.43
C LYS A 462 -1.60 -13.21 15.03
N ARG A 463 -2.86 -12.79 15.06
CA ARG A 463 -3.99 -13.56 14.57
C ARG A 463 -4.25 -13.21 13.11
N LEU A 464 -4.24 -14.23 12.25
CA LEU A 464 -4.50 -14.17 10.81
C LEU A 464 -5.46 -15.31 10.46
N VAL A 465 -6.73 -14.99 10.25
CA VAL A 465 -7.79 -15.98 10.05
C VAL A 465 -8.76 -15.49 8.98
N GLU A 466 -9.11 -16.34 8.01
CA GLU A 466 -10.24 -16.09 7.12
C GLU A 466 -11.56 -16.42 7.80
N ILE A 467 -12.57 -15.61 7.52
CA ILE A 467 -13.93 -15.81 8.00
C ILE A 467 -14.81 -16.07 6.79
N ASP A 468 -15.50 -17.20 6.79
CA ASP A 468 -16.59 -17.51 5.87
C ASP A 468 -17.59 -18.40 6.61
N THR A 469 -18.57 -17.78 7.26
CA THR A 469 -19.43 -18.47 8.24
C THR A 469 -20.80 -17.81 8.35
N ILE A 470 -21.70 -18.40 9.13
CA ILE A 470 -22.99 -17.78 9.47
C ILE A 470 -22.86 -17.03 10.79
N ASP A 471 -23.28 -15.76 10.82
CA ASP A 471 -23.56 -15.08 12.07
C ASP A 471 -24.94 -15.50 12.58
N ARG A 472 -24.98 -16.22 13.70
CA ARG A 472 -26.21 -16.74 14.31
C ARG A 472 -27.14 -15.65 14.84
N ARG A 473 -26.66 -14.41 14.99
CA ARG A 473 -27.49 -13.27 15.42
C ARG A 473 -28.27 -12.66 14.27
N SER A 474 -27.59 -12.35 13.16
CA SER A 474 -28.25 -11.82 11.96
C SER A 474 -28.88 -12.90 11.08
N GLY A 475 -28.46 -14.17 11.23
CA GLY A 475 -28.79 -15.26 10.31
C GLY A 475 -28.11 -15.14 8.94
N CYS A 476 -27.21 -14.17 8.77
CA CYS A 476 -26.57 -13.87 7.50
C CYS A 476 -25.20 -14.56 7.40
N ARG A 477 -24.81 -14.91 6.17
CA ARG A 477 -23.43 -15.27 5.89
C ARG A 477 -22.53 -14.04 6.06
N VAL A 478 -21.42 -14.21 6.77
CA VAL A 478 -20.36 -13.22 6.96
C VAL A 478 -19.09 -13.76 6.33
N THR A 479 -18.48 -12.94 5.48
CA THR A 479 -17.16 -13.19 4.90
C THR A 479 -16.21 -12.07 5.32
N GLY A 480 -14.95 -12.39 5.55
CA GLY A 480 -13.97 -11.41 6.01
C GLY A 480 -12.69 -12.05 6.50
N TYR A 481 -11.96 -11.34 7.35
CA TYR A 481 -10.78 -11.89 8.00
C TYR A 481 -10.45 -11.14 9.30
N GLU A 482 -9.63 -11.77 10.14
CA GLU A 482 -9.01 -11.15 11.30
C GLU A 482 -7.51 -10.96 11.03
N MET A 483 -6.99 -9.78 11.37
CA MET A 483 -5.58 -9.43 11.20
C MET A 483 -5.13 -8.47 12.31
N HIS A 484 -4.93 -9.00 13.51
CA HIS A 484 -4.62 -8.17 14.69
C HIS A 484 -3.64 -8.84 15.65
N MET A 485 -3.05 -8.01 16.49
CA MET A 485 -2.14 -8.38 17.58
C MET A 485 -2.73 -8.02 18.95
N GLY A 486 -3.92 -7.42 18.96
CA GLY A 486 -4.64 -7.08 20.19
C GLY A 486 -5.39 -8.28 20.76
N ARG A 487 -5.34 -8.44 22.08
CA ARG A 487 -6.19 -9.35 22.85
C ARG A 487 -7.12 -8.49 23.70
N THR A 488 -8.42 -8.57 23.40
CA THR A 488 -9.45 -7.86 24.17
C THR A 488 -10.03 -8.76 25.25
N THR A 489 -10.19 -8.21 26.45
CA THR A 489 -10.86 -8.86 27.59
C THR A 489 -11.84 -7.87 28.25
N GLY A 490 -12.73 -8.37 29.12
CA GLY A 490 -13.60 -7.54 29.94
C GLY A 490 -15.09 -7.93 29.90
N PRO A 491 -15.91 -7.39 30.81
CA PRO A 491 -17.33 -7.74 30.94
C PRO A 491 -18.17 -7.50 29.67
N GLY A 492 -17.79 -6.52 28.84
CA GLY A 492 -18.46 -6.19 27.59
C GLY A 492 -18.50 -7.35 26.58
N LEU A 493 -17.57 -8.30 26.66
CA LEU A 493 -17.53 -9.50 25.82
C LEU A 493 -18.70 -10.47 26.09
N SER A 494 -19.42 -10.31 27.21
CA SER A 494 -20.67 -11.05 27.45
C SER A 494 -21.79 -10.69 26.47
N ARG A 495 -21.67 -9.55 25.78
CA ARG A 495 -22.59 -9.06 24.75
C ARG A 495 -21.86 -8.93 23.42
N PRO A 496 -21.50 -10.05 22.77
CA PRO A 496 -20.77 -9.98 21.51
C PRO A 496 -21.58 -9.27 20.43
N TRP A 497 -20.92 -8.72 19.43
CA TRP A 497 -21.62 -8.15 18.26
C TRP A 497 -22.07 -9.25 17.32
N LEU A 498 -21.17 -10.18 17.05
CA LEU A 498 -21.38 -11.31 16.15
C LEU A 498 -21.35 -12.60 16.95
N MET A 499 -22.15 -13.57 16.52
CA MET A 499 -22.06 -14.95 17.00
C MET A 499 -21.72 -15.84 15.82
N LEU A 500 -20.43 -15.92 15.51
CA LEU A 500 -19.91 -16.67 14.36
C LEU A 500 -19.95 -18.17 14.63
N ASP A 501 -19.81 -18.99 13.60
CA ASP A 501 -19.46 -20.41 13.77
C ASP A 501 -17.93 -20.56 13.82
N ASP A 502 -17.42 -21.43 14.70
CA ASP A 502 -15.99 -21.74 14.80
C ASP A 502 -15.49 -22.70 13.70
N GLY A 503 -16.38 -23.15 12.81
CA GLY A 503 -16.06 -24.12 11.75
C GLY A 503 -16.33 -25.57 12.16
N ALA A 504 -16.54 -25.83 13.45
CA ALA A 504 -16.94 -27.12 14.00
C ALA A 504 -18.42 -27.16 14.41
N GLY A 505 -19.20 -26.12 14.08
CA GLY A 505 -20.60 -26.02 14.46
C GLY A 505 -20.82 -25.43 15.84
N ASN A 506 -19.80 -24.88 16.50
CA ASN A 506 -19.95 -24.23 17.80
C ASN A 506 -20.05 -22.70 17.67
N PRO A 507 -20.83 -22.05 18.55
CA PRO A 507 -20.91 -20.59 18.56
C PRO A 507 -19.60 -19.97 19.06
N ARG A 508 -19.02 -19.10 18.25
CA ARG A 508 -17.87 -18.26 18.57
C ARG A 508 -18.32 -16.81 18.76
N PRO A 509 -18.31 -16.27 19.98
CA PRO A 509 -18.60 -14.86 20.23
C PRO A 509 -17.49 -13.97 19.65
N GLU A 510 -17.86 -12.90 18.96
CA GLU A 510 -16.92 -11.95 18.37
C GLU A 510 -17.37 -10.50 18.59
N GLY A 511 -16.42 -9.64 18.98
CA GLY A 511 -16.67 -8.23 19.28
C GLY A 511 -17.46 -7.97 20.57
N ALA A 512 -17.99 -6.75 20.69
CA ALA A 512 -18.87 -6.33 21.79
C ALA A 512 -19.88 -5.26 21.35
N VAL A 513 -21.00 -5.16 22.08
CA VAL A 513 -22.08 -4.19 21.86
C VAL A 513 -22.54 -3.55 23.17
N SER A 514 -22.71 -2.22 23.16
CA SER A 514 -23.22 -1.44 24.30
C SER A 514 -24.62 -1.87 24.72
N ALA A 515 -25.00 -1.51 25.95
CA ALA A 515 -26.29 -1.82 26.56
C ALA A 515 -27.50 -1.52 25.67
N ASP A 516 -27.45 -0.35 25.01
CA ASP A 516 -28.48 0.23 24.16
C ASP A 516 -28.33 -0.12 22.67
N GLY A 517 -27.33 -0.93 22.29
CA GLY A 517 -27.12 -1.35 20.91
C GLY A 517 -26.51 -0.30 19.98
N ARG A 518 -26.13 0.88 20.49
CA ARG A 518 -25.64 2.00 19.67
C ARG A 518 -24.16 1.95 19.36
N VAL A 519 -23.37 1.36 20.24
CA VAL A 519 -21.93 1.20 20.05
C VAL A 519 -21.64 -0.28 19.84
N ALA A 520 -20.98 -0.60 18.74
CA ALA A 520 -20.58 -1.96 18.41
C ALA A 520 -19.16 -1.99 17.84
N GLY A 521 -18.45 -3.10 18.01
CA GLY A 521 -17.19 -3.29 17.30
C GLY A 521 -16.70 -4.73 17.37
N ALA A 522 -15.83 -5.09 16.43
CA ALA A 522 -15.26 -6.42 16.28
C ALA A 522 -13.89 -6.36 15.59
N TYR A 523 -13.15 -7.47 15.61
CA TYR A 523 -11.88 -7.62 14.88
C TYR A 523 -12.02 -7.95 13.39
N VAL A 524 -13.26 -8.18 12.93
CA VAL A 524 -13.56 -8.65 11.57
C VAL A 524 -13.42 -7.52 10.55
N HIS A 525 -12.42 -7.63 9.68
CA HIS A 525 -12.28 -6.86 8.46
C HIS A 525 -13.12 -7.47 7.33
N GLY A 526 -13.48 -6.66 6.33
CA GLY A 526 -14.29 -7.08 5.18
C GLY A 526 -15.77 -7.35 5.52
N LEU A 527 -16.22 -7.05 6.73
CA LEU A 527 -17.55 -7.39 7.26
C LEU A 527 -18.70 -6.94 6.34
N PHE A 528 -18.59 -5.74 5.76
CA PHE A 528 -19.60 -5.18 4.84
C PHE A 528 -19.48 -5.71 3.40
N GLY A 529 -18.48 -6.54 3.10
CA GLY A 529 -18.31 -7.16 1.79
C GLY A 529 -19.33 -8.26 1.50
N SER A 530 -19.93 -8.85 2.53
CA SER A 530 -21.08 -9.75 2.36
C SER A 530 -22.36 -8.94 2.18
N ASP A 531 -22.98 -9.03 1.01
CA ASP A 531 -24.19 -8.26 0.69
C ASP A 531 -25.33 -8.53 1.67
N ALA A 532 -25.57 -9.80 2.03
CA ALA A 532 -26.61 -10.17 2.98
C ALA A 532 -26.41 -9.55 4.38
N PHE A 533 -25.17 -9.56 4.88
CA PHE A 533 -24.86 -8.95 6.18
C PHE A 533 -24.91 -7.41 6.09
N ARG A 534 -24.40 -6.83 5.00
CA ARG A 534 -24.44 -5.38 4.77
C ARG A 534 -25.88 -4.88 4.73
N ASP A 535 -26.77 -5.56 4.02
CA ASP A 535 -28.20 -5.23 3.96
C ASP A 535 -28.86 -5.32 5.33
N HIS A 536 -28.61 -6.40 6.08
CA HIS A 536 -29.09 -6.55 7.44
C HIS A 536 -28.65 -5.37 8.33
N TRP A 537 -27.37 -5.02 8.27
CA TRP A 537 -26.80 -3.92 9.06
C TRP A 537 -27.37 -2.56 8.66
N LEU A 538 -27.46 -2.27 7.35
CA LEU A 538 -28.03 -1.04 6.82
C LEU A 538 -29.49 -0.87 7.27
N HIS A 539 -30.28 -1.93 7.18
CA HIS A 539 -31.65 -1.93 7.69
C HIS A 539 -31.70 -1.65 9.21
N ALA A 540 -30.82 -2.28 10.00
CA ALA A 540 -30.76 -2.08 11.45
C ALA A 540 -30.37 -0.64 11.86
N VAL A 541 -29.60 0.06 11.03
CA VAL A 541 -29.27 1.48 11.25
C VAL A 541 -30.25 2.46 10.61
N GLY A 542 -31.34 1.95 10.01
CA GLY A 542 -32.42 2.76 9.43
C GLY A 542 -32.15 3.27 8.01
N ALA A 543 -31.18 2.68 7.32
CA ALA A 543 -30.87 3.00 5.92
C ALA A 543 -31.73 2.17 4.96
N GLN A 544 -31.95 2.71 3.76
CA GLN A 544 -32.50 1.93 2.66
C GLN A 544 -31.40 1.01 2.10
N THR A 545 -31.72 -0.26 1.96
CA THR A 545 -30.85 -1.24 1.30
C THR A 545 -30.99 -1.13 -0.22
N SER A 546 -30.00 -1.62 -0.94
CA SER A 546 -30.06 -1.73 -2.40
C SER A 546 -29.78 -3.16 -2.83
N ALA A 547 -30.06 -3.50 -4.09
CA ALA A 547 -29.70 -4.80 -4.64
C ALA A 547 -28.23 -4.83 -5.14
N LEU A 548 -27.34 -4.06 -4.51
CA LEU A 548 -25.93 -3.98 -4.90
C LEU A 548 -25.23 -5.30 -4.61
N ASP A 549 -24.75 -5.96 -5.66
CA ASP A 549 -23.74 -7.02 -5.54
C ASP A 549 -22.35 -6.38 -5.58
N PHE A 550 -21.73 -6.21 -4.42
CA PHE A 550 -20.43 -5.53 -4.34
C PHE A 550 -19.33 -6.38 -5.00
N LYS A 551 -19.38 -7.70 -4.82
CA LYS A 551 -18.38 -8.61 -5.37
C LYS A 551 -18.41 -8.58 -6.90
N ALA A 552 -19.60 -8.65 -7.50
CA ALA A 552 -19.79 -8.56 -8.94
C ALA A 552 -19.42 -7.19 -9.49
N ARG A 553 -19.71 -6.10 -8.77
CA ARG A 553 -19.25 -4.75 -9.13
C ARG A 553 -17.72 -4.68 -9.21
N THR A 554 -17.00 -5.26 -8.24
CA THR A 554 -15.54 -5.33 -8.30
C THR A 554 -15.06 -6.18 -9.47
N GLU A 555 -15.62 -7.38 -9.71
CA GLU A 555 -15.26 -8.22 -10.86
C GLU A 555 -15.46 -7.47 -12.19
N ALA A 556 -16.61 -6.82 -12.37
CA ALA A 556 -16.90 -6.05 -13.58
C ALA A 556 -15.92 -4.88 -13.77
N ALA A 557 -15.44 -4.26 -12.69
CA ALA A 557 -14.42 -3.22 -12.77
C ALA A 557 -13.04 -3.78 -13.16
N ILE A 558 -12.67 -4.98 -12.68
CA ILE A 558 -11.44 -5.68 -13.10
C ILE A 558 -11.53 -6.09 -14.58
N ASP A 559 -12.70 -6.60 -15.02
CA ASP A 559 -12.92 -6.96 -16.42
C ASP A 559 -12.90 -5.73 -17.33
N ALA A 560 -13.51 -4.62 -16.92
CA ALA A 560 -13.44 -3.36 -17.65
C ALA A 560 -12.01 -2.80 -17.71
N LEU A 561 -11.19 -3.03 -16.67
CA LEU A 561 -9.78 -2.66 -16.67
C LEU A 561 -8.96 -3.52 -17.64
N ALA A 562 -9.28 -4.82 -17.76
CA ALA A 562 -8.70 -5.70 -18.77
C ALA A 562 -9.07 -5.23 -20.19
N ASP A 563 -10.34 -4.98 -20.45
CA ASP A 563 -10.82 -4.46 -21.74
C ASP A 563 -10.13 -3.11 -22.06
N HIS A 564 -9.96 -2.25 -21.05
CA HIS A 564 -9.23 -1.01 -21.18
C HIS A 564 -7.77 -1.23 -21.59
N CYS A 565 -7.07 -2.19 -20.99
CA CYS A 565 -5.71 -2.54 -21.42
C CYS A 565 -5.70 -3.08 -22.87
N GLU A 566 -6.62 -3.99 -23.23
CA GLU A 566 -6.69 -4.57 -24.58
C GLU A 566 -7.00 -3.55 -25.68
N GLN A 567 -7.83 -2.56 -25.39
CA GLN A 567 -8.20 -1.51 -26.34
C GLN A 567 -7.07 -0.50 -26.59
N ASN A 568 -6.11 -0.40 -25.67
CA ASN A 568 -5.11 0.67 -25.66
C ASN A 568 -3.67 0.17 -25.85
N LEU A 569 -3.42 -1.14 -25.67
CA LEU A 569 -2.10 -1.77 -25.77
C LEU A 569 -2.14 -3.01 -26.65
N ASP A 570 -1.05 -3.26 -27.37
CA ASP A 570 -0.82 -4.53 -28.07
C ASP A 570 -0.34 -5.59 -27.06
N LEU A 571 -1.27 -6.42 -26.57
CA LEU A 571 -0.96 -7.44 -25.58
C LEU A 571 -0.12 -8.59 -26.14
N ASP A 572 -0.21 -8.89 -27.43
CA ASP A 572 0.58 -9.95 -28.05
C ASP A 572 2.04 -9.51 -28.18
N ALA A 573 2.28 -8.24 -28.52
CA ALA A 573 3.60 -7.64 -28.48
C ALA A 573 4.18 -7.65 -27.06
N LEU A 574 3.40 -7.25 -26.05
CA LEU A 574 3.85 -7.30 -24.64
C LEU A 574 4.19 -8.74 -24.20
N LEU A 575 3.38 -9.73 -24.58
CA LEU A 575 3.64 -11.13 -24.27
C LEU A 575 4.87 -11.69 -24.99
N ALA A 576 5.19 -11.18 -26.20
CA ALA A 576 6.39 -11.53 -26.93
C ALA A 576 7.66 -10.95 -26.30
N LEU A 577 7.57 -9.80 -25.62
CA LEU A 577 8.68 -9.20 -24.89
C LEU A 577 9.03 -9.95 -23.59
N ALA A 578 8.07 -10.70 -23.03
CA ALA A 578 8.26 -11.47 -21.80
C ALA A 578 9.22 -12.67 -22.00
N ARG A 579 10.14 -12.90 -21.05
CA ARG A 579 11.21 -13.93 -21.15
C ARG A 579 11.09 -15.02 -20.09
N ARG A 580 11.53 -16.24 -20.42
CA ARG A 580 11.52 -17.40 -19.50
C ARG A 580 12.69 -17.38 -18.53
#